data_AF-A0A2V3HYW2-F1
#
_entry.id   AF-A0A2V3HYW2-F1
#
_cell.length_a   1.000
_cell.length_b   1.000
_cell.length_c   1.000
_cell.angle_alpha   90.00
_cell.angle_beta   90.00
_cell.angle_gamma   90.00
#
_symmetry.space_group_name_H-M   'P 1'
#
loop_
_entity.id
_entity.type
_entity.pdbx_description
1 polymer ?
#
loop_
_entity_poly.entity_id
_entity_poly.type
_entity_poly.pdbx_seq_one_letter_code
_entity_poly.pdbx_strand_id
1 'polypeptide(L)'
;MRENADAAMGSSLLWAFTIFFSIFALAEGWRVYGVAMDSYPGALELVLLVLQGALAWIVLAFLAFALSLLVLRWKRGTFSGRTLQIIAFGIVIWTLASATLRVSLKVLQGQEYGFEPSQIWADWDLAFWAILGFWIVRTIVRSAAERDETGRYWGI
;
A
#
# COMPACT_ATOMS: atom_id res chain seq x y z
N MET A 1 -5.73 22.88 23.97
CA MET A 1 -5.97 23.64 22.72
C MET A 1 -4.86 23.43 21.68
N ARG A 2 -3.57 23.61 22.01
CA ARG A 2 -2.45 23.37 21.06
C ARG A 2 -2.35 21.93 20.52
N GLU A 3 -2.70 20.93 21.33
CA GLU A 3 -2.64 19.50 20.96
C GLU A 3 -3.60 19.10 19.84
N ASN A 4 -4.82 19.64 19.84
CA ASN A 4 -5.79 19.39 18.76
C ASN A 4 -5.37 20.07 17.46
N ALA A 5 -4.64 21.20 17.54
CA ALA A 5 -4.18 21.93 16.37
C ALA A 5 -3.08 21.17 15.62
N ASP A 6 -2.12 20.56 16.32
CA ASP A 6 -1.03 19.79 15.73
C ASP A 6 -1.56 18.52 15.02
N ALA A 7 -2.47 17.78 15.68
CA ALA A 7 -3.10 16.60 15.09
C ALA A 7 -4.04 16.94 13.91
N ALA A 8 -4.78 18.05 14.01
CA ALA A 8 -5.62 18.53 12.91
C ALA A 8 -4.79 18.95 11.70
N MET A 9 -3.63 19.58 11.89
CA MET A 9 -2.72 19.95 10.82
C MET A 9 -2.10 18.74 10.13
N GLY A 10 -1.71 17.70 10.88
CA GLY A 10 -1.24 16.43 10.31
C GLY A 10 -2.33 15.72 9.50
N SER A 11 -3.56 15.69 10.02
CA SER A 11 -4.71 15.12 9.31
C SER A 11 -5.04 15.89 8.04
N SER A 12 -5.06 17.23 8.06
CA SER A 12 -5.37 18.05 6.88
C SER A 12 -4.32 17.88 5.78
N LEU A 13 -3.04 17.75 6.13
CA LEU A 13 -1.97 17.45 5.18
C LEU A 13 -2.15 16.07 4.53
N LEU A 14 -2.49 15.04 5.30
CA LEU A 14 -2.74 13.70 4.78
C LEU A 14 -3.99 13.64 3.90
N TRP A 15 -5.01 14.45 4.19
CA TRP A 15 -6.14 14.66 3.29
C TRP A 15 -5.74 15.33 1.97
N ALA A 16 -4.88 16.35 2.03
CA ALA A 16 -4.34 16.97 0.81
C ALA A 16 -3.55 15.96 -0.02
N PHE A 17 -2.72 15.11 0.60
CA PHE A 17 -2.04 14.02 -0.08
C PHE A 17 -2.99 13.00 -0.68
N THR A 18 -4.08 12.66 0.02
CA THR A 18 -5.11 11.74 -0.52
C THR A 18 -5.67 12.27 -1.83
N ILE A 19 -6.03 13.56 -1.88
CA ILE A 19 -6.55 14.20 -3.09
C ILE A 19 -5.47 14.24 -4.18
N PHE A 20 -4.26 14.65 -3.83
CA PHE A 20 -3.12 14.71 -4.75
C PHE A 20 -2.84 13.35 -5.40
N PHE A 21 -2.72 12.28 -4.61
CA PHE A 21 -2.48 10.93 -5.13
C PHE A 21 -3.66 10.41 -5.94
N SER A 22 -4.89 10.76 -5.59
CA SER A 22 -6.08 10.40 -6.38
C SER A 22 -6.06 11.04 -7.76
N ILE A 23 -5.67 12.31 -7.86
CA ILE A 23 -5.50 13.00 -9.15
C ILE A 23 -4.39 12.34 -9.96
N PHE A 24 -3.25 12.02 -9.33
CA PHE A 24 -2.15 11.35 -10.00
C PHE A 24 -2.51 9.94 -10.46
N ALA A 25 -3.33 9.20 -9.72
CA ALA A 25 -3.83 7.90 -10.16
C ALA A 25 -4.64 8.01 -11.45
N LEU A 26 -5.52 9.02 -11.55
CA LEU A 26 -6.29 9.28 -12.77
C LEU A 26 -5.40 9.74 -13.92
N ALA A 27 -4.44 10.64 -13.65
CA ALA A 27 -3.52 11.15 -14.65
C ALA A 27 -2.63 10.03 -15.22
N GLU A 28 -2.08 9.17 -14.36
CA GLU A 28 -1.27 8.03 -14.75
C GLU A 28 -2.11 6.99 -15.50
N GLY A 29 -3.34 6.73 -15.03
CA GLY A 29 -4.28 5.86 -15.75
C GLY A 29 -4.59 6.37 -17.15
N TRP A 30 -4.82 7.69 -17.30
CA TRP A 30 -5.04 8.32 -18.61
C TRP A 30 -3.81 8.24 -19.51
N ARG A 31 -2.62 8.48 -18.95
CA ARG A 31 -1.34 8.36 -19.66
C ARG A 31 -1.16 6.94 -20.20
N VAL A 32 -1.36 5.92 -19.36
CA VAL A 32 -1.22 4.51 -19.75
C VAL A 32 -2.28 4.11 -20.76
N TYR A 33 -3.54 4.55 -20.58
CA TYR A 33 -4.60 4.32 -21.55
C TYR A 33 -4.23 4.83 -22.94
N GLY A 34 -3.72 6.06 -23.02
CA GLY A 34 -3.32 6.67 -24.29
C GLY A 34 -2.25 5.87 -25.01
N VAL A 35 -1.19 5.46 -24.28
CA VAL A 35 -0.10 4.65 -24.85
C VAL A 35 -0.57 3.23 -25.21
N ALA A 36 -1.43 2.62 -24.38
CA ALA A 36 -1.89 1.26 -24.60
C ALA A 36 -2.81 1.16 -25.84
N MET A 37 -3.62 2.18 -26.10
CA MET A 37 -4.52 2.21 -27.26
C MET A 37 -3.79 2.12 -28.61
N ASP A 38 -2.53 2.55 -28.69
CA ASP A 38 -1.72 2.45 -29.91
C ASP A 38 -1.50 0.99 -30.36
N SER A 39 -1.60 0.03 -29.43
CA SER A 39 -1.42 -1.40 -29.70
C SER A 39 -2.73 -2.15 -29.92
N TYR A 40 -3.88 -1.47 -29.92
CA TYR A 40 -5.23 -2.06 -30.03
C TYR A 40 -5.46 -3.30 -29.13
N PRO A 41 -5.15 -3.24 -27.83
CA PRO A 41 -5.31 -4.37 -26.92
C PRO A 41 -6.78 -4.75 -26.75
N GLY A 42 -7.03 -5.98 -26.28
CA GLY A 42 -8.37 -6.40 -25.87
C GLY A 42 -8.90 -5.51 -24.75
N ALA A 43 -10.23 -5.34 -24.67
CA ALA A 43 -10.84 -4.43 -23.68
C ALA A 43 -10.44 -4.74 -22.23
N LEU A 44 -10.34 -6.03 -21.86
CA LEU A 44 -9.93 -6.44 -20.51
C LEU A 44 -8.43 -6.19 -20.26
N GLU A 45 -7.58 -6.42 -21.27
CA GLU A 45 -6.14 -6.13 -21.19
C GLU A 45 -5.91 -4.64 -20.96
N LEU A 46 -6.64 -3.78 -21.68
CA LEU A 46 -6.57 -2.34 -21.52
C LEU A 46 -6.91 -1.89 -20.09
N VAL A 47 -7.98 -2.43 -19.51
CA VAL A 47 -8.37 -2.13 -18.13
C VAL A 47 -7.28 -2.55 -17.15
N LEU A 48 -6.69 -3.75 -17.33
CA LEU A 48 -5.62 -4.25 -16.47
C LEU A 48 -4.33 -3.43 -16.60
N LEU A 49 -3.97 -2.98 -17.81
CA LEU A 49 -2.82 -2.10 -18.04
C LEU A 49 -2.99 -0.76 -17.32
N VAL A 50 -4.15 -0.13 -17.49
CA VAL A 50 -4.48 1.15 -16.84
C VAL A 50 -4.45 0.99 -15.32
N LEU A 51 -5.06 -0.08 -14.79
CA LEU A 51 -5.07 -0.36 -13.36
C LEU A 51 -3.66 -0.60 -12.84
N GLN A 52 -2.81 -1.34 -13.57
CA GLN A 52 -1.44 -1.61 -13.19
C GLN A 52 -0.59 -0.33 -13.13
N GLY A 53 -0.76 0.59 -14.08
CA GLY A 53 -0.09 1.89 -14.06
C GLY A 53 -0.53 2.78 -12.91
N ALA A 54 -1.84 2.84 -12.65
CA ALA A 54 -2.40 3.69 -11.59
C ALA A 54 -2.24 3.10 -10.18
N LEU A 55 -1.93 1.80 -10.05
CA LEU A 55 -2.02 1.07 -8.79
C LEU A 55 -1.21 1.69 -7.64
N ALA A 56 0.03 2.12 -7.90
CA ALA A 56 0.87 2.70 -6.85
C ALA A 56 0.24 3.98 -6.27
N TRP A 57 -0.30 4.84 -7.14
CA TRP A 57 -0.97 6.08 -6.75
C TRP A 57 -2.28 5.81 -6.00
N ILE A 58 -3.05 4.81 -6.42
CA ILE A 58 -4.26 4.36 -5.71
C ILE A 58 -3.89 3.90 -4.30
N VAL A 59 -2.87 3.06 -4.15
CA VAL A 59 -2.43 2.58 -2.83
C VAL A 59 -1.94 3.74 -1.95
N LEU A 60 -1.18 4.70 -2.51
CA LEU A 60 -0.75 5.88 -1.77
C LEU A 60 -1.92 6.76 -1.33
N ALA A 61 -2.95 6.93 -2.16
CA ALA A 61 -4.16 7.66 -1.80
C ALA A 61 -4.89 6.98 -0.63
N PHE A 62 -5.09 5.66 -0.71
CA PHE A 62 -5.69 4.88 0.38
C PHE A 62 -4.86 4.92 1.66
N LEU A 63 -3.53 4.88 1.54
CA LEU A 63 -2.63 4.95 2.69
C LEU A 63 -2.72 6.32 3.36
N ALA A 64 -2.65 7.40 2.59
CA ALA A 64 -2.77 8.76 3.09
C ALA A 64 -4.13 8.96 3.80
N PHE A 65 -5.20 8.42 3.23
CA PHE A 65 -6.53 8.45 3.84
C PHE A 65 -6.61 7.65 5.14
N ALA A 66 -6.10 6.41 5.15
CA ALA A 66 -6.11 5.57 6.35
C ALA A 66 -5.28 6.21 7.48
N LEU A 67 -4.14 6.81 7.13
CA LEU A 67 -3.30 7.53 8.07
C LEU A 67 -3.97 8.80 8.57
N SER A 68 -4.71 9.54 7.74
CA SER A 68 -5.38 10.77 8.17
C SER A 68 -6.39 10.50 9.29
N LEU A 69 -7.15 9.41 9.18
CA LEU A 69 -8.08 8.97 10.21
C LEU A 69 -7.36 8.54 11.51
N LEU A 70 -6.16 7.97 11.39
CA LEU A 70 -5.41 7.48 12.54
C LEU A 70 -4.72 8.62 13.30
N VAL A 71 -4.24 9.65 12.61
CA VAL A 71 -3.61 10.84 13.22
C VAL A 71 -4.56 11.54 14.19
N LEU A 72 -5.88 11.55 13.90
CA LEU A 72 -6.89 12.11 14.81
C LEU A 72 -6.95 11.40 16.17
N ARG A 73 -6.42 10.18 16.28
CA ARG A 73 -6.37 9.38 17.52
C ARG A 73 -5.04 9.46 18.25
N TRP A 74 -4.06 10.23 17.75
CA TRP A 74 -2.76 10.38 18.40
C TRP A 74 -2.88 11.26 19.65
N LYS A 75 -2.31 10.79 20.76
CA LYS A 75 -1.95 11.65 21.92
C LYS A 75 -0.48 12.05 21.78
N ARG A 76 -0.12 13.27 22.23
CA ARG A 76 1.23 13.82 22.07
C ARG A 76 2.35 12.82 22.39
N GLY A 77 3.31 12.69 21.48
CA GLY A 77 4.55 11.93 21.68
C GLY A 77 4.47 10.42 21.42
N THR A 78 3.32 9.87 21.03
CA THR A 78 3.19 8.42 20.78
C THR A 78 3.00 8.14 19.29
N PHE A 79 4.10 7.87 18.59
CA PHE A 79 4.01 7.25 17.27
C PHE A 79 3.50 5.82 17.48
N SER A 80 2.21 5.60 17.25
CA SER A 80 1.60 4.29 17.47
C SER A 80 2.20 3.26 16.50
N GLY A 81 2.61 2.10 17.01
CA GLY A 81 3.02 0.98 16.16
C GLY A 81 1.96 0.56 15.13
N ARG A 82 0.69 0.97 15.33
CA ARG A 82 -0.39 0.81 14.35
C ARG A 82 -0.13 1.59 13.05
N THR A 83 0.50 2.76 13.10
CA THR A 83 0.88 3.52 11.91
C THR A 83 1.87 2.72 11.05
N LEU A 84 2.88 2.14 11.69
CA LEU A 84 3.88 1.30 11.01
C LEU A 84 3.24 0.05 10.40
N GLN A 85 2.29 -0.57 11.11
CA GLN A 85 1.53 -1.71 10.59
C GLN A 85 0.69 -1.33 9.35
N ILE A 86 0.06 -0.16 9.32
CA ILE A 86 -0.72 0.30 8.16
C ILE A 86 0.19 0.52 6.94
N ILE A 87 1.34 1.15 7.13
CA ILE A 87 2.32 1.37 6.05
C ILE A 87 2.80 0.02 5.51
N ALA A 88 3.22 -0.89 6.38
CA ALA A 88 3.66 -2.23 5.99
C ALA A 88 2.55 -3.02 5.28
N PHE A 89 1.30 -2.88 5.74
CA PHE A 89 0.15 -3.50 5.09
C PHE A 89 -0.14 -2.92 3.70
N GLY A 90 0.03 -1.61 3.51
CA GLY A 90 -0.06 -0.96 2.19
C GLY A 90 0.94 -1.53 1.19
N ILE A 91 2.17 -1.81 1.63
CA ILE A 91 3.21 -2.46 0.81
C ILE A 91 2.78 -3.89 0.41
N VAL A 92 2.19 -4.66 1.34
CA VAL A 92 1.65 -6.00 1.03
C VAL A 92 0.55 -5.94 -0.01
N ILE A 93 -0.41 -5.02 0.14
CA ILE A 93 -1.50 -4.85 -0.84
C ILE A 93 -0.92 -4.49 -2.20
N TRP A 94 -0.01 -3.52 -2.25
CA TRP A 94 0.59 -3.07 -3.50
C TRP A 94 1.35 -4.19 -4.21
N THR A 95 2.17 -4.95 -3.49
CA THR A 95 2.97 -6.04 -4.08
C THR A 95 2.08 -7.20 -4.56
N LEU A 96 1.08 -7.62 -3.79
CA LEU A 96 0.13 -8.67 -4.19
C LEU A 96 -0.71 -8.26 -5.40
N ALA A 97 -1.27 -7.04 -5.38
CA ALA A 97 -2.04 -6.52 -6.51
C ALA A 97 -1.16 -6.38 -7.75
N SER A 98 0.08 -5.87 -7.61
CA SER A 98 1.02 -5.74 -8.73
C SER A 98 1.43 -7.10 -9.31
N ALA A 99 1.68 -8.11 -8.47
CA ALA A 99 1.98 -9.47 -8.95
C ALA A 99 0.78 -10.06 -9.69
N THR A 100 -0.42 -9.96 -9.11
CA THR A 100 -1.67 -10.45 -9.71
C THR A 100 -1.95 -9.82 -11.07
N LEU A 101 -1.83 -8.48 -11.18
CA LEU A 101 -2.04 -7.77 -12.44
C LEU A 101 -1.01 -8.17 -13.49
N ARG A 102 0.28 -8.27 -13.12
CA ARG A 102 1.35 -8.69 -14.02
C ARG A 102 1.10 -10.09 -14.58
N VAL A 103 0.78 -11.04 -13.72
CA VAL A 103 0.46 -12.42 -14.13
C VAL A 103 -0.78 -12.44 -15.02
N SER A 104 -1.82 -11.67 -14.68
CA SER A 104 -3.05 -11.60 -15.48
C SER A 104 -2.76 -11.05 -16.88
N LEU A 105 -1.95 -9.99 -17.00
CA LEU A 105 -1.55 -9.43 -18.29
C LEU A 105 -0.75 -10.41 -19.13
N LYS A 106 0.21 -11.15 -18.54
CA LYS A 106 0.98 -12.18 -19.25
C LYS A 106 0.06 -13.21 -19.90
N VAL A 107 -0.93 -13.71 -19.15
CA VAL A 107 -1.90 -14.70 -19.64
C VAL A 107 -2.75 -14.11 -20.78
N LEU A 108 -3.21 -12.86 -20.65
CA LEU A 108 -4.01 -12.20 -21.68
C LEU A 108 -3.23 -11.94 -22.98
N GLN A 109 -1.93 -11.68 -22.88
CA GLN A 109 -1.04 -11.47 -24.01
C GLN A 109 -0.64 -12.77 -24.73
N GLY A 110 -1.24 -13.90 -24.34
CA GLY A 110 -0.99 -15.20 -24.96
C GLY A 110 0.35 -15.82 -24.57
N GLN A 111 1.01 -15.33 -23.51
CA GLN A 111 2.18 -16.01 -22.97
C GLN A 111 1.73 -17.26 -22.22
N GLU A 112 2.35 -18.41 -22.53
CA GLU A 112 2.15 -19.63 -21.75
C GLU A 112 2.66 -19.40 -20.33
N TYR A 113 1.73 -19.28 -19.38
CA TYR A 113 2.08 -19.19 -17.97
C TYR A 113 2.37 -20.58 -17.44
N GLY A 114 3.65 -20.96 -17.42
CA GLY A 114 4.12 -22.19 -16.81
C GLY A 114 3.95 -22.14 -15.30
N PHE A 115 3.31 -23.16 -14.72
CA PHE A 115 3.22 -23.33 -13.26
C PHE A 115 4.52 -23.90 -12.67
N GLU A 116 5.67 -23.52 -13.24
CA GLU A 116 6.97 -23.94 -12.77
C GLU A 116 7.38 -23.16 -11.52
N PRO A 117 8.02 -23.79 -10.52
CA PRO A 117 8.42 -23.11 -9.29
C PRO A 117 9.31 -21.87 -9.52
N SER A 118 10.16 -21.90 -10.54
CA SER A 118 11.04 -20.78 -10.93
C SER A 118 10.24 -19.56 -11.40
N GLN A 119 9.23 -19.77 -12.24
CA GLN A 119 8.36 -18.70 -12.76
C GLN A 119 7.46 -18.13 -11.66
N ILE A 120 6.87 -18.99 -10.84
CA ILE A 120 6.05 -18.56 -9.69
C ILE A 120 6.89 -17.72 -8.74
N TRP A 121 8.13 -18.13 -8.45
CA TRP A 121 9.02 -17.35 -7.60
C TRP A 121 9.32 -15.98 -8.22
N ALA A 122 9.70 -15.93 -9.49
CA ALA A 122 10.05 -14.66 -10.16
C ALA A 122 8.89 -13.64 -10.21
N ASP A 123 7.64 -14.11 -10.27
CA ASP A 123 6.47 -13.20 -10.34
C ASP A 123 5.96 -12.76 -8.97
N TRP A 124 6.19 -13.57 -7.93
CA TRP A 124 5.62 -13.39 -6.59
C TRP A 124 6.63 -13.11 -5.48
N ASP A 125 7.93 -13.16 -5.75
CA ASP A 125 9.01 -12.95 -4.76
C ASP A 125 8.81 -11.69 -3.91
N LEU A 126 8.52 -10.56 -4.54
CA LEU A 126 8.30 -9.28 -3.87
C LEU A 126 7.08 -9.34 -2.95
N ALA A 127 6.01 -10.03 -3.35
CA ALA A 127 4.84 -10.21 -2.51
C ALA A 127 5.14 -11.11 -1.31
N PHE A 128 5.92 -12.18 -1.49
CA PHE A 128 6.38 -13.03 -0.40
C PHE A 128 7.24 -12.24 0.61
N TRP A 129 8.20 -11.47 0.11
CA TRP A 129 9.04 -10.62 0.97
C TRP A 129 8.23 -9.53 1.69
N ALA A 130 7.24 -8.94 1.03
CA ALA A 130 6.35 -7.97 1.66
C ALA A 130 5.52 -8.59 2.78
N ILE A 131 4.96 -9.80 2.58
CA ILE A 131 4.22 -10.52 3.61
C ILE A 131 5.12 -10.84 4.80
N LEU A 132 6.35 -11.32 4.55
CA LEU A 132 7.32 -11.59 5.60
C LEU A 132 7.69 -10.31 6.36
N GLY A 133 7.98 -9.23 5.64
CA GLY A 133 8.28 -7.92 6.22
C GLY A 133 7.12 -7.40 7.09
N PHE A 134 5.88 -7.54 6.63
CA PHE A 134 4.69 -7.21 7.42
C PHE A 134 4.59 -8.05 8.69
N TRP A 135 4.87 -9.35 8.62
CA TRP A 135 4.89 -10.22 9.79
C TRP A 135 5.96 -9.80 10.81
N ILE A 136 7.16 -9.43 10.35
CA ILE A 136 8.24 -8.89 11.20
C ILE A 136 7.78 -7.60 11.87
N VAL A 137 7.25 -6.64 11.11
CA VAL A 137 6.73 -5.37 11.64
C VAL A 137 5.65 -5.61 12.69
N ARG A 138 4.69 -6.50 12.40
CA ARG A 138 3.62 -6.86 13.34
C ARG A 138 4.20 -7.43 14.64
N THR A 139 5.20 -8.30 14.53
CA THR A 139 5.85 -8.94 15.68
C THR A 139 6.59 -7.92 16.54
N ILE A 140 7.37 -7.02 15.93
CA ILE A 140 8.08 -5.94 16.63
C ILE A 140 7.08 -5.05 17.38
N VAL A 141 6.04 -4.58 16.69
CA VAL A 141 5.02 -3.70 17.30
C VAL A 141 4.31 -4.38 18.46
N ARG A 142 3.99 -5.67 18.34
CA ARG A 142 3.38 -6.44 19.43
C ARG A 142 4.32 -6.57 20.62
N SER A 143 5.59 -6.90 20.37
CA SER A 143 6.59 -7.05 21.43
C SER A 143 6.87 -5.74 22.19
N ALA A 144 6.82 -4.59 21.50
CA ALA A 144 6.96 -3.29 22.13
C ALA A 144 5.75 -2.97 23.02
N ALA A 145 4.54 -3.26 22.57
CA ALA A 145 3.33 -3.07 23.37
C ALA A 145 3.31 -3.95 24.64
N GLU A 146 3.73 -5.21 24.54
CA GLU A 146 3.84 -6.12 25.69
C GLU A 146 4.86 -5.62 26.72
N ARG A 147 5.98 -5.00 26.28
CA ARG A 147 6.97 -4.39 27.18
C ARG A 147 6.42 -3.18 27.93
N ASP A 148 5.65 -2.31 27.27
CA ASP A 148 5.01 -1.16 27.91
C ASP A 148 4.02 -1.60 29.01
N GLU A 149 3.27 -2.69 28.78
CA GLU A 149 2.38 -3.25 29.80
C GLU A 149 3.16 -3.84 30.97
N THR A 150 4.26 -4.53 30.71
CA THR A 150 5.09 -5.15 31.76
C THR A 150 5.81 -4.10 32.61
N GLY A 151 6.32 -3.01 31.99
CA GLY A 151 6.93 -1.88 32.72
C GLY A 151 5.96 -1.16 33.66
N ARG A 152 4.66 -1.16 33.34
CA ARG A 152 3.61 -0.60 34.21
C ARG A 152 3.31 -1.45 35.45
N TYR A 153 3.63 -2.75 35.44
CA TYR A 153 3.48 -3.64 36.61
C TYR A 153 4.68 -3.63 37.55
N TRP A 154 5.87 -3.23 37.08
CA TRP A 154 7.10 -3.21 37.88
C TRP A 154 7.51 -1.81 38.36
N GLY A 155 6.53 -0.91 38.50
CA GLY A 155 6.64 0.44 39.08
C GLY A 155 8.00 0.83 39.66
N ILE A 156 8.88 1.31 38.78
CA ILE A 156 9.95 2.26 39.08
C ILE A 156 9.75 3.42 38.12
#